data_AF-A0A822G8I0-F1
#
_entry.id   AF-A0A822G8I0-F1
#
_cell.length_a   1.000
_cell.length_b   1.000
_cell.length_c   1.000
_cell.angle_alpha   90.00
_cell.angle_beta   90.00
_cell.angle_gamma   90.00
#
_symmetry.space_group_name_H-M   'P 1'
#
loop_
_entity.id
_entity.type
_entity.pdbx_description
1 polymer ?
#
loop_
_entity_poly.entity_id
_entity_poly.type
_entity_poly.pdbx_seq_one_letter_code
_entity_poly.pdbx_strand_id
1 'polypeptide(L)'
;MPEPIEYTYAIELVRSSGNASNHTVQGTGQFQPGWKNGWKSFYYVEDLASDGFLCPNEDKIKFIFKLRPTTIFEYRKVLEWHLNQIEHKRKHDEHAIARLEQNKKWLERTASEQR
;
A
#
# COMPACT_ATOMS: atom_id res chain seq x y z
N MET A 1 11.18 -4.16 5.89
CA MET A 1 9.70 -4.25 5.91
C MET A 1 9.23 -4.00 4.49
N PRO A 2 8.23 -4.73 3.95
CA PRO A 2 7.70 -4.39 2.64
C PRO A 2 7.08 -3.00 2.71
N GLU A 3 7.15 -2.27 1.61
CA GLU A 3 6.48 -0.97 1.55
C GLU A 3 4.98 -1.15 1.82
N PRO A 4 4.38 -0.30 2.67
CA PRO A 4 2.96 -0.35 2.94
C PRO A 4 2.15 -0.17 1.65
N ILE A 5 1.10 -0.97 1.54
CA ILE A 5 0.19 -0.99 0.41
C ILE A 5 -0.51 0.36 0.28
N GLU A 6 -0.31 1.03 -0.85
CA GLU A 6 -1.02 2.26 -1.19
C GLU A 6 -2.27 1.98 -2.01
N TYR A 7 -3.25 2.86 -1.88
CA TYR A 7 -4.43 2.87 -2.73
C TYR A 7 -4.31 4.04 -3.69
N THR A 8 -4.67 3.83 -4.96
CA THR A 8 -4.90 4.95 -5.87
C THR A 8 -6.30 5.48 -5.62
N TYR A 9 -6.43 6.79 -5.43
CA TYR A 9 -7.72 7.44 -5.28
C TYR A 9 -7.85 8.64 -6.22
N ALA A 10 -9.08 8.97 -6.56
CA ALA A 10 -9.43 10.18 -7.30
C ALA A 10 -10.58 10.90 -6.60
N ILE A 11 -10.52 12.23 -6.61
CA ILE A 11 -11.62 13.08 -6.17
C ILE A 11 -12.04 13.90 -7.38
N GLU A 12 -13.32 13.84 -7.70
CA GLU A 12 -13.91 14.59 -8.82
C GLU A 12 -14.92 15.59 -8.26
N LEU A 13 -14.75 16.86 -8.60
CA LEU A 13 -15.79 17.87 -8.47
C LEU A 13 -16.60 17.89 -9.76
N VAL A 14 -17.90 17.64 -9.62
CA VAL A 14 -18.80 17.36 -10.73
C VAL A 14 -19.53 18.63 -11.15
N ARG A 15 -19.50 18.96 -12.45
CA ARG A 15 -20.30 20.07 -12.97
C ARG A 15 -21.78 19.72 -12.93
N SER A 16 -22.61 20.72 -12.62
CA SER A 16 -24.07 20.57 -12.59
C SER A 16 -24.65 20.39 -14.00
N SER A 17 -23.97 20.90 -15.03
CA SER A 17 -24.33 20.68 -16.44
C SER A 17 -23.63 19.44 -17.00
N GLY A 18 -24.41 18.43 -17.42
CA GLY A 18 -23.90 17.11 -17.80
C GLY A 18 -23.02 17.04 -19.05
N ASN A 19 -22.77 18.15 -19.75
CA ASN A 19 -22.01 18.19 -21.00
C ASN A 19 -20.57 18.70 -20.85
N ALA A 20 -20.16 19.12 -19.64
CA ALA A 20 -18.84 19.70 -19.40
C ALA A 20 -17.95 18.77 -18.54
N SER A 21 -16.63 18.95 -18.64
CA SER A 21 -15.66 18.11 -17.93
C SER A 21 -15.65 18.42 -16.42
N ASN A 22 -15.53 17.36 -15.62
CA ASN A 22 -15.35 17.46 -14.17
C ASN A 22 -13.92 17.88 -13.83
N HIS A 23 -13.74 18.60 -12.72
CA HIS A 23 -12.42 18.83 -12.17
C HIS A 23 -11.99 17.59 -11.38
N THR A 24 -10.90 16.93 -11.79
CA THR A 24 -10.46 15.66 -11.21
C THR A 24 -9.01 15.74 -10.79
N VAL A 25 -8.72 15.27 -9.59
CA VAL A 25 -7.36 15.09 -9.06
C VAL A 25 -7.16 13.64 -8.65
N GLN A 26 -5.95 13.14 -8.84
CA GLN A 26 -5.58 11.76 -8.52
C GLN A 26 -4.37 11.74 -7.59
N GLY A 27 -4.36 10.79 -6.67
CA GLY A 27 -3.26 10.59 -5.74
C GLY A 27 -3.12 9.12 -5.35
N THR A 28 -2.02 8.82 -4.67
CA THR A 28 -1.83 7.56 -3.95
C THR A 28 -1.72 7.84 -2.46
N GLY A 29 -2.13 6.88 -1.65
CA GLY A 29 -1.99 7.03 -0.21
C GLY A 29 -2.47 5.82 0.58
N GLN A 30 -2.08 5.82 1.85
CA GLN A 30 -2.60 4.90 2.84
C GLN A 30 -3.84 5.50 3.50
N PHE A 31 -4.82 4.65 3.74
CA PHE A 31 -6.04 5.01 4.44
C PHE A 31 -6.04 4.34 5.80
N GLN A 32 -5.90 5.13 6.85
CA GLN A 32 -6.03 4.70 8.24
C GLN A 32 -7.16 5.47 8.92
N PRO A 33 -7.92 4.85 9.84
CA PRO A 33 -8.94 5.57 10.60
C PRO A 33 -8.36 6.82 11.29
N GLY A 34 -9.00 7.97 11.07
CA GLY A 34 -8.60 9.25 11.66
C GLY A 34 -7.54 10.04 10.88
N TRP A 35 -6.94 9.47 9.84
CA TRP A 35 -6.01 10.21 8.98
C TRP A 35 -6.76 11.03 7.92
N LYS A 36 -6.31 12.28 7.74
CA LYS A 36 -6.84 13.21 6.74
C LYS A 36 -5.79 13.44 5.66
N ASN A 37 -6.05 12.92 4.47
CA ASN A 37 -5.23 13.13 3.28
C ASN A 37 -6.05 13.85 2.21
N GLY A 38 -5.38 14.62 1.35
CA GLY A 38 -6.00 15.33 0.24
C GLY A 38 -5.27 16.62 -0.12
N TRP A 39 -5.94 17.47 -0.90
CA TRP A 39 -5.38 18.71 -1.39
C TRP A 39 -5.85 19.89 -0.55
N LYS A 40 -4.91 20.68 -0.02
CA LYS A 40 -5.21 21.93 0.70
C LYS A 40 -5.82 22.99 -0.24
N SER A 41 -5.47 22.94 -1.52
CA SER A 41 -5.93 23.85 -2.56
C SER A 41 -6.51 23.01 -3.70
N PHE A 42 -7.73 22.53 -3.50
CA PHE A 42 -8.42 21.68 -4.48
C PHE A 42 -9.10 22.49 -5.59
N TYR A 43 -9.81 23.57 -5.23
CA TYR A 43 -10.47 24.46 -6.18
C TYR A 43 -10.67 25.85 -5.57
N TYR A 44 -10.78 26.88 -6.41
CA TYR A 44 -11.06 28.25 -5.98
C TYR A 44 -12.56 28.42 -5.72
N VAL A 45 -12.92 28.94 -4.54
CA VAL A 45 -14.33 29.02 -4.11
C VAL A 45 -15.10 30.04 -4.96
N GLU A 46 -14.43 31.15 -5.28
CA GLU A 46 -14.91 32.23 -6.13
C GLU A 46 -15.36 31.76 -7.53
N ASP A 47 -14.76 30.69 -8.04
CA ASP A 47 -15.01 30.19 -9.39
C ASP A 47 -16.10 29.09 -9.45
N LEU A 48 -16.55 28.56 -8.30
CA LEU A 48 -17.47 27.41 -8.26
C LEU A 48 -18.78 27.67 -9.01
N ALA A 49 -19.33 28.88 -8.89
CA ALA A 49 -20.58 29.27 -9.53
C ALA A 49 -20.39 29.56 -11.01
N SER A 50 -19.38 30.38 -11.36
CA SER A 50 -19.08 30.74 -12.76
C SER A 50 -18.72 29.53 -13.61
N ASP A 51 -18.02 28.55 -13.02
CA ASP A 51 -17.64 27.31 -13.70
C ASP A 51 -18.74 26.24 -13.67
N GLY A 52 -19.90 26.52 -13.07
CA GLY A 52 -21.05 25.63 -13.09
C GLY A 52 -20.90 24.38 -12.23
N PHE A 53 -20.02 24.42 -11.22
CA PHE A 53 -19.89 23.36 -10.20
C PHE A 53 -20.94 23.52 -9.09
N LEU A 54 -21.38 24.75 -8.81
CA LEU A 54 -22.49 25.03 -7.91
C LEU A 54 -23.82 25.00 -8.66
N CYS A 55 -24.76 24.16 -8.23
CA CYS A 55 -26.12 24.17 -8.75
C CYS A 55 -26.89 25.38 -8.19
N PRO A 56 -27.25 26.40 -9.00
CA PRO A 56 -27.82 27.65 -8.46
C PRO A 56 -29.19 27.46 -7.81
N ASN A 57 -29.94 26.46 -8.26
CA ASN A 57 -31.30 26.19 -7.78
C ASN A 57 -31.33 25.33 -6.51
N GLU A 58 -30.26 24.59 -6.25
CA GLU A 58 -30.19 23.64 -5.14
C GLU A 58 -29.17 24.03 -4.06
N ASP A 59 -28.30 24.99 -4.36
CA ASP A 59 -27.16 25.39 -3.52
C ASP A 59 -26.30 24.18 -3.09
N LYS A 60 -25.97 23.34 -4.07
CA LYS A 60 -25.22 22.10 -3.87
C LYS A 60 -24.05 21.98 -4.83
N ILE A 61 -22.99 21.37 -4.32
CA ILE A 61 -21.86 20.84 -5.08
C ILE A 61 -21.83 19.32 -4.94
N LYS A 62 -21.29 18.63 -5.93
CA LYS A 62 -21.19 17.17 -5.92
C LYS A 62 -19.75 16.74 -6.06
N PHE A 63 -19.30 15.93 -5.12
CA PHE A 63 -18.03 15.23 -5.20
C PHE A 63 -18.24 13.75 -5.48
N ILE A 64 -17.36 13.16 -6.30
CA ILE A 64 -17.25 11.71 -6.47
C ILE A 64 -15.87 11.30 -5.97
N PHE A 65 -15.87 10.40 -4.99
CA PHE A 65 -14.66 9.78 -4.47
C PHE A 65 -14.53 8.41 -5.12
N LYS A 66 -13.46 8.21 -5.89
CA LYS A 66 -13.13 6.92 -6.50
C LYS A 66 -11.93 6.35 -5.77
N LEU A 67 -12.07 5.13 -5.29
CA LEU A 67 -10.96 4.37 -4.72
C LEU A 67 -10.70 3.18 -5.63
N ARG A 68 -9.46 3.05 -6.11
CA ARG A 68 -9.01 1.87 -6.80
C ARG A 68 -8.21 1.02 -5.81
N PRO A 69 -8.62 -0.24 -5.57
CA PRO A 69 -7.83 -1.12 -4.75
C PRO A 69 -6.46 -1.35 -5.38
N THR A 70 -5.50 -1.64 -4.52
CA THR A 70 -4.13 -1.97 -4.90
C THR A 70 -4.11 -3.05 -5.98
N THR A 71 -3.22 -2.90 -6.96
CA THR A 71 -3.14 -3.86 -8.05
C THR A 71 -2.63 -5.22 -7.56
N ILE A 72 -3.00 -6.30 -8.27
CA ILE A 72 -2.46 -7.65 -8.02
C ILE A 72 -0.91 -7.64 -8.03
N PHE A 73 -0.32 -6.74 -8.82
CA PHE A 73 1.13 -6.59 -8.94
C PHE A 73 1.78 -6.09 -7.64
N GLU A 74 1.18 -5.10 -6.98
CA GLU A 74 1.68 -4.60 -5.70
C GLU A 74 1.52 -5.64 -4.59
N TYR A 75 0.40 -6.38 -4.58
CA TYR A 75 0.22 -7.49 -3.63
C TYR A 75 1.27 -8.60 -3.83
N ARG A 76 1.61 -8.92 -5.10
CA ARG A 76 2.68 -9.88 -5.41
C ARG A 76 4.03 -9.47 -4.85
N LYS A 77 4.41 -8.18 -4.96
CA LYS A 77 5.67 -7.69 -4.38
C LYS A 77 5.74 -7.90 -2.86
N VAL A 78 4.63 -7.68 -2.17
CA VAL A 78 4.55 -7.91 -0.72
C VAL A 78 4.71 -9.40 -0.41
N LEU A 79 4.06 -10.29 -1.17
CA LEU A 79 4.20 -11.73 -1.00
C LEU A 79 5.62 -12.22 -1.29
N GLU A 80 6.24 -11.77 -2.39
CA GLU A 80 7.62 -12.09 -2.75
C GLU A 80 8.60 -11.67 -1.65
N TRP A 81 8.41 -10.50 -1.07
CA TRP A 81 9.21 -10.06 0.08
C TRP A 81 9.10 -11.04 1.26
N HIS A 82 7.88 -11.45 1.63
CA HIS A 82 7.66 -12.39 2.73
C HIS A 82 8.28 -13.76 2.44
N LEU A 83 8.10 -14.28 1.23
CA LEU A 83 8.70 -15.54 0.79
C LEU A 83 10.22 -15.51 0.91
N ASN A 84 10.85 -14.43 0.45
CA ASN A 84 12.30 -14.25 0.58
C ASN A 84 12.75 -14.27 2.04
N GLN A 85 12.03 -13.62 2.96
CA GLN A 85 12.36 -13.66 4.40
C GLN A 85 12.28 -15.09 4.97
N ILE A 86 11.22 -15.83 4.60
CA ILE A 86 11.05 -17.23 5.01
C ILE A 86 12.19 -18.09 4.49
N GLU A 87 12.56 -17.93 3.22
CA GLU A 87 13.67 -18.68 2.62
C GLU A 87 15.02 -18.36 3.26
N HIS A 88 15.30 -17.10 3.55
CA HIS A 88 16.53 -16.69 4.24
C HIS A 88 16.63 -17.32 5.62
N LYS A 89 15.54 -17.31 6.39
CA LYS A 89 15.48 -17.96 7.70
C LYS A 89 15.66 -19.46 7.59
N ARG A 90 14.98 -20.11 6.63
CA ARG A 90 15.10 -21.55 6.38
C ARG A 90 16.55 -21.95 6.09
N LYS A 91 17.24 -21.23 5.21
CA LYS A 91 18.67 -21.48 4.90
C LYS A 91 19.57 -21.29 6.11
N HIS A 92 19.31 -20.25 6.91
CA HIS A 92 20.05 -20.01 8.14
C HIS A 92 19.89 -21.17 9.12
N ASP A 93 18.66 -21.65 9.32
CA ASP A 93 18.37 -22.75 10.23
C ASP A 93 18.97 -24.08 9.73
N GLU A 94 18.93 -24.35 8.42
CA GLU A 94 19.61 -25.50 7.80
C GLU A 94 21.12 -25.50 8.07
N HIS A 95 21.77 -24.34 7.93
CA HIS A 95 23.20 -24.20 8.25
C HIS A 95 23.49 -24.43 9.74
N ALA A 96 22.62 -23.92 10.63
CA ALA A 96 22.76 -24.13 12.07
C ALA A 96 22.63 -25.61 12.44
N ILE A 97 21.65 -26.32 11.87
CA ILE A 97 21.46 -27.77 12.06
C ILE A 97 22.70 -28.53 11.58
N ALA A 98 23.18 -28.27 10.36
CA ALA A 98 24.37 -28.93 9.83
C ALA A 98 25.60 -28.74 10.73
N ARG A 99 25.78 -27.55 11.31
CA ARG A 99 26.86 -27.26 12.26
C ARG A 99 26.72 -28.05 13.56
N LEU A 100 25.50 -28.15 14.10
CA LEU A 100 25.24 -28.94 15.30
C LEU A 100 25.48 -30.44 15.07
N GLU A 101 25.09 -30.96 13.91
CA GLU A 101 25.36 -32.35 13.53
C GLU A 101 26.86 -32.63 13.42
N GLN A 102 27.64 -31.72 12.85
CA GLN A 102 29.10 -31.83 12.81
C GLN A 102 29.71 -31.82 14.21
N ASN A 103 29.28 -30.90 15.07
CA ASN A 103 29.73 -30.83 16.46
C ASN A 103 29.41 -32.12 17.22
N LYS A 104 28.19 -32.65 17.05
CA LYS A 104 27.77 -33.92 17.64
C LYS A 104 28.69 -35.07 17.20
N LYS A 105 28.94 -35.21 15.89
CA LYS A 105 29.84 -36.25 15.36
C LYS A 105 31.26 -36.12 15.91
N TRP A 106 31.76 -34.90 16.06
CA TRP A 106 33.08 -34.65 16.63
C TRP A 106 33.16 -35.08 18.11
N LEU A 107 32.13 -34.77 18.90
CA LEU A 107 32.03 -35.17 20.31
C LEU A 107 31.94 -36.70 20.47
N GLU A 108 31.17 -37.38 19.62
CA GLU A 108 31.04 -38.85 19.64
C GLU A 108 32.37 -39.55 19.34
N ARG A 109 33.17 -39.01 18.39
CA ARG A 109 34.50 -39.53 18.07
C ARG A 109 35.47 -39.38 19.23
N THR A 110 35.60 -38.16 19.78
CA THR A 110 36.50 -37.89 20.91
C THR A 110 36.12 -38.69 22.17
N ALA A 111 34.83 -38.91 22.42
CA ALA A 111 34.39 -39.76 23.53
C ALA A 111 34.72 -41.25 23.32
N SER A 112 34.80 -41.72 22.07
CA SER A 112 35.15 -43.09 21.73
C SER A 112 36.67 -43.34 21.79
N GLU A 113 37.48 -42.32 21.50
CA GLU A 113 38.95 -42.38 21.57
C GLU A 113 39.50 -42.35 23.02
N GLN A 114 38.68 -41.96 23.99
CA GLN A 114 39.04 -41.90 25.42
C GLN A 114 38.69 -43.17 26.22
N ARG A 115 38.12 -44.20 25.58
CA ARG A 115 37.78 -45.50 26.18
C ARG A 115 38.70 -46.60 25.67
#